data_AF-A0A101EF36-F1
#
_entry.id   AF-A0A101EF36-F1
#
_cell.length_a   1.000
_cell.length_b   1.000
_cell.length_c   1.000
_cell.angle_alpha   90.00
_cell.angle_beta   90.00
_cell.angle_gamma   90.00
#
_symmetry.space_group_name_H-M   'P 1'
#
loop_
_entity.id
_entity.type
_entity.pdbx_description
1 polymer ?
#
loop_
_entity_poly.entity_id
_entity_poly.type
_entity_poly.pdbx_seq_one_letter_code
_entity_poly.pdbx_strand_id
1 'polypeptide(L)'
;LSLLSEEATRPVKAERFNLRVVAVGRCWVRVFADGKKVFEGTLVKGDERTWEAEESIVVRFGNINGVRVYFNGEEVTLPPSRTGVVDMTFPQ
;
A
#
# COMPACT_ATOMS: atom_id res chain seq x y z
N LEU A 1 -20.91 -2.78 48.26
CA LEU A 1 -19.47 -2.54 48.07
C LEU A 1 -19.14 -2.86 46.62
N SER A 2 -18.57 -1.86 45.95
CA SER A 2 -18.06 -1.90 44.58
C SER A 2 -17.02 -3.00 44.36
N LEU A 3 -16.96 -3.53 43.14
CA LEU A 3 -15.77 -4.02 42.43
C LEU A 3 -16.22 -4.19 40.97
N LEU A 4 -16.42 -3.06 40.28
CA LEU A 4 -15.48 -2.50 39.31
C LEU A 4 -15.40 -3.35 38.04
N SER A 5 -16.17 -2.87 37.08
CA SER A 5 -16.02 -2.95 35.64
C SER A 5 -14.56 -3.06 35.19
N GLU A 6 -14.20 -4.23 34.66
CA GLU A 6 -13.10 -4.40 33.72
C GLU A 6 -13.66 -4.97 32.43
N GLU A 7 -14.58 -4.23 31.79
CA GLU A 7 -14.78 -4.36 30.36
C GLU A 7 -13.52 -3.77 29.70
N ALA A 8 -12.50 -4.64 29.57
CA ALA A 8 -11.32 -4.35 28.80
C ALA A 8 -11.77 -3.92 27.40
N THR A 9 -11.74 -2.61 27.16
CA THR A 9 -11.91 -2.04 25.83
C THR A 9 -10.77 -2.59 24.99
N ARG A 10 -11.03 -3.69 24.28
CA ARG A 10 -10.15 -4.12 23.20
C ARG A 10 -10.25 -2.97 22.20
N PRO A 11 -9.14 -2.29 21.86
CA PRO A 11 -9.20 -1.31 20.78
C PRO A 11 -9.73 -2.07 19.56
N VAL A 12 -10.83 -1.60 18.99
CA VAL A 12 -11.26 -2.01 17.66
C VAL A 12 -10.01 -1.85 16.80
N LYS A 13 -9.45 -2.96 16.33
CA LYS A 13 -8.23 -2.96 15.55
C LYS A 13 -8.56 -2.16 14.30
N ALA A 14 -8.18 -0.89 14.26
CA ALA A 14 -8.27 -0.09 13.05
C ALA A 14 -7.55 -0.90 11.98
N GLU A 15 -8.27 -1.31 10.94
CA GLU A 15 -7.66 -2.06 9.85
C GLU A 15 -6.71 -1.11 9.14
N ARG A 16 -5.42 -1.18 9.50
CA ARG A 16 -4.38 -0.46 8.78
C ARG A 16 -4.34 -1.00 7.36
N PHE A 17 -4.36 -0.07 6.40
CA PHE A 17 -4.16 -0.39 5.01
C PHE A 17 -2.75 -0.88 4.79
N ASN A 18 -2.61 -1.97 4.05
CA ASN A 18 -1.33 -2.58 3.72
C ASN A 18 -1.19 -2.66 2.19
N LEU A 19 -0.25 -1.91 1.63
CA LEU A 19 0.09 -1.98 0.21
C LEU A 19 1.43 -2.69 0.06
N ARG A 20 1.42 -3.88 -0.53
CA ARG A 20 2.61 -4.64 -0.87
C ARG A 20 2.85 -4.60 -2.37
N VAL A 21 4.05 -4.23 -2.77
CA VAL A 21 4.49 -4.17 -4.17
C VAL A 21 5.68 -5.10 -4.36
N VAL A 22 5.51 -6.03 -5.30
CA VAL A 22 6.56 -6.96 -5.73
C VAL A 22 7.00 -6.55 -7.13
N ALA A 23 8.29 -6.28 -7.31
CA ALA A 23 8.84 -5.93 -8.60
C ALA A 23 9.16 -7.18 -9.42
N VAL A 24 8.49 -7.31 -10.57
CA VAL A 24 8.78 -8.35 -11.59
C VAL A 24 9.70 -7.82 -12.69
N GLY A 25 9.90 -6.50 -12.73
CA GLY A 25 10.83 -5.78 -13.59
C GLY A 25 11.24 -4.45 -12.95
N ARG A 26 11.94 -3.60 -13.71
CA ARG A 26 12.34 -2.28 -13.23
C ARG A 26 11.14 -1.33 -13.21
N CYS A 27 10.87 -0.72 -12.05
CA CYS A 27 9.82 0.28 -11.90
C CYS A 27 10.26 1.37 -10.92
N TRP A 28 10.20 2.63 -11.35
CA TRP A 28 10.28 3.74 -10.41
C TRP A 28 8.94 3.89 -9.68
N VAL A 29 8.97 4.07 -8.37
CA VAL A 29 7.79 4.12 -7.51
C VAL A 29 7.91 5.32 -6.57
N ARG A 30 6.81 6.09 -6.43
CA ARG A 30 6.65 7.11 -5.38
C ARG A 30 5.39 6.78 -4.58
N VAL A 31 5.50 6.80 -3.25
CA VAL A 31 4.42 6.43 -2.34
C VAL A 31 4.16 7.53 -1.33
N PHE A 32 2.89 7.88 -1.17
CA PHE A 32 2.39 8.67 -0.06
C PHE A 32 1.49 7.80 0.81
N ALA A 33 1.70 7.84 2.12
CA ALA A 33 0.81 7.26 3.12
C ALA A 33 0.26 8.42 3.96
N ASP A 34 -1.07 8.51 4.06
CA ASP A 34 -1.76 9.55 4.84
C ASP A 34 -1.24 10.96 4.52
N GLY A 35 -1.12 11.24 3.21
CA GLY A 35 -0.66 12.53 2.68
C GLY A 35 0.86 12.79 2.80
N LYS A 36 1.65 11.90 3.41
CA LYS A 36 3.10 12.05 3.57
C LYS A 36 3.87 11.15 2.62
N LYS A 37 4.87 11.71 1.93
CA LYS A 37 5.75 10.91 1.06
C LYS A 37 6.62 9.99 1.91
N VAL A 38 6.37 8.69 1.84
CA VAL A 38 7.09 7.66 2.61
C VAL A 38 8.14 6.94 1.78
N PHE A 39 8.04 6.98 0.45
CA PHE A 39 9.02 6.36 -0.43
C PHE A 39 9.11 7.05 -1.79
N GLU A 40 10.32 7.07 -2.34
CA GLU A 40 10.58 7.40 -3.74
C GLU A 40 11.87 6.71 -4.18
N GLY A 41 11.79 5.85 -5.20
CA GLY A 41 12.94 5.07 -5.62
C GLY A 41 12.62 4.12 -6.76
N THR A 42 13.65 3.42 -7.26
CA THR A 42 13.46 2.37 -8.26
C THR A 42 13.48 1.02 -7.57
N LEU A 43 12.45 0.21 -7.82
CA LEU A 43 12.44 -1.20 -7.53
C LEU A 43 12.94 -1.95 -8.77
N VAL A 44 13.76 -2.97 -8.54
CA VAL A 44 14.25 -3.90 -9.57
C VAL A 44 13.68 -5.29 -9.34
N LYS A 45 13.78 -6.17 -10.34
CA LYS A 45 13.21 -7.51 -10.28
C LYS A 45 13.67 -8.25 -9.01
N GLY A 46 12.71 -8.77 -8.26
CA GLY A 46 12.94 -9.47 -6.99
C GLY A 46 12.79 -8.57 -5.75
N ASP A 47 12.79 -7.24 -5.91
CA ASP A 47 12.50 -6.35 -4.80
C ASP A 47 11.05 -6.50 -4.34
N GLU A 48 10.88 -6.42 -3.02
CA GLU A 48 9.58 -6.37 -2.37
C GLU A 48 9.56 -5.23 -1.34
N ARG A 49 8.47 -4.48 -1.34
CA ARG A 49 8.21 -3.40 -0.38
C ARG A 49 6.77 -3.43 0.08
N THR A 50 6.58 -3.06 1.33
CA THR A 50 5.27 -2.95 1.97
C THR A 50 5.18 -1.60 2.66
N TRP A 51 4.05 -0.92 2.50
CA TRP A 51 3.73 0.33 3.17
C TRP A 51 2.40 0.19 3.91
N GLU A 52 2.31 0.85 5.06
CA GLU A 52 1.08 0.90 5.88
C GLU A 52 0.56 2.33 5.98
N ALA A 53 -0.75 2.47 6.10
CA ALA A 53 -1.46 3.75 6.29
C ALA A 53 -2.77 3.54 7.05
N GLU A 54 -3.35 4.62 7.57
CA GLU A 54 -4.65 4.59 8.28
C GLU A 54 -5.81 5.11 7.41
N GLU A 55 -5.56 6.05 6.50
CA GLU A 55 -6.57 6.73 5.70
C GLU A 55 -6.40 6.49 4.19
N SER A 56 -5.17 6.58 3.68
CA SER A 56 -4.93 6.36 2.25
C SER A 56 -3.49 6.06 1.89
N ILE A 57 -3.31 5.30 0.81
CA ILE A 57 -2.03 5.12 0.14
C ILE A 57 -2.17 5.57 -1.32
N VAL A 58 -1.38 6.57 -1.71
CA VAL A 58 -1.27 7.04 -3.09
C VAL A 58 0.07 6.60 -3.66
N VAL A 59 0.05 5.87 -4.76
CA VAL A 59 1.24 5.32 -5.39
C VAL A 59 1.31 5.77 -6.84
N ARG A 60 2.48 6.25 -7.27
CA ARG A 60 2.81 6.46 -8.68
C ARG A 60 3.79 5.39 -9.13
N PHE A 61 3.42 4.65 -10.16
CA PHE A 61 4.30 3.72 -10.86
C PHE A 61 4.80 4.37 -12.15
N GLY A 62 6.11 4.35 -12.37
CA GLY A 62 6.74 4.76 -13.62
C GLY A 62 6.76 3.65 -14.69
N ASN A 63 6.56 2.39 -14.26
CA ASN A 63 6.38 1.24 -15.14
C ASN A 63 5.48 0.18 -14.45
N ILE A 64 4.18 0.34 -14.57
CA ILE A 64 3.14 -0.51 -13.96
C ILE A 64 3.25 -1.98 -14.40
N ASN A 65 3.73 -2.24 -15.62
CA ASN A 65 3.95 -3.60 -16.12
C ASN A 65 5.13 -4.31 -15.42
N GLY A 66 5.95 -3.57 -14.67
CA GLY A 66 7.09 -4.08 -13.91
C GLY A 66 6.76 -4.49 -12.47
N VAL A 67 5.49 -4.44 -12.05
CA VAL A 67 5.10 -4.73 -10.66
C VAL A 67 3.88 -5.66 -10.57
N ARG A 68 3.76 -6.35 -9.44
CA ARG A 68 2.51 -6.92 -8.93
C ARG A 68 2.18 -6.17 -7.64
N VAL A 69 0.91 -5.82 -7.47
CA VAL A 69 0.44 -5.00 -6.35
C VAL A 69 -0.59 -5.79 -5.57
N TYR A 70 -0.46 -5.78 -4.25
CA TYR A 70 -1.40 -6.40 -3.33
C TYR A 70 -1.87 -5.37 -2.33
N PHE A 71 -3.18 -5.30 -2.11
CA PHE A 71 -3.78 -4.44 -1.10
C PHE A 71 -4.51 -5.31 -0.07
N ASN A 72 -4.16 -5.15 1.20
CA ASN A 72 -4.69 -5.95 2.31
C ASN A 72 -4.60 -7.47 2.08
N GLY A 73 -3.56 -7.93 1.38
CA GLY A 73 -3.32 -9.34 1.06
C GLY A 73 -3.94 -9.83 -0.25
N GLU A 74 -4.82 -9.05 -0.88
CA GLU A 74 -5.45 -9.40 -2.15
C GLU A 74 -4.70 -8.79 -3.33
N GLU A 75 -4.53 -9.55 -4.41
CA GLU A 75 -3.87 -9.05 -5.61
C GLU A 75 -4.78 -8.05 -6.36
N VAL A 76 -4.22 -6.89 -6.68
CA VAL A 76 -4.93 -5.81 -7.36
C VAL A 76 -4.79 -5.99 -8.87
N THR A 77 -5.91 -5.96 -9.58
CA THR A 77 -5.88 -5.92 -11.06
C THR A 77 -5.39 -4.55 -11.51
N LEU A 78 -4.26 -4.52 -12.22
CA LEU A 78 -3.66 -3.27 -12.67
C LEU A 78 -4.34 -2.75 -13.93
N PRO A 79 -4.57 -1.43 -14.05
CA PRO A 79 -5.16 -0.85 -15.23
C PRO A 79 -4.22 -1.00 -16.43
N PRO A 80 -4.75 -1.17 -17.66
CA PRO A 80 -3.91 -1.18 -18.86
C PRO A 80 -3.26 0.20 -19.05
N SER A 81 -1.97 0.21 -19.40
CA SER A 81 -1.25 1.46 -19.68
C SER A 81 -0.32 1.31 -20.88
N ARG A 82 -0.43 2.24 -21.83
CA ARG A 82 0.46 2.33 -23.00
C ARG A 82 1.82 2.96 -22.66
N THR A 83 1.85 3.88 -21.71
CA THR A 83 3.08 4.58 -21.28
C THR A 83 3.79 3.86 -20.14
N GLY A 84 3.06 2.98 -19.41
CA GLY A 84 3.54 2.35 -18.19
C GLY A 84 3.43 3.24 -16.95
N VAL A 85 3.11 4.52 -17.08
CA VAL A 85 2.99 5.44 -15.94
C VAL A 85 1.54 5.46 -15.46
N VAL A 86 1.31 5.18 -14.18
CA VAL A 86 -0.03 5.10 -13.56
C VAL A 86 0.03 5.62 -12.12
N ASP A 87 -0.98 6.41 -11.75
CA ASP A 87 -1.28 6.74 -10.35
C ASP A 87 -2.42 5.84 -9.85
N MET A 88 -2.27 5.30 -8.65
CA MET A 88 -3.32 4.54 -7.96
C MET A 88 -3.50 5.07 -6.54
N THR A 89 -4.75 5.08 -6.09
CA THR A 89 -5.12 5.41 -4.71
C THR A 89 -5.79 4.19 -4.09
N PHE A 90 -5.44 3.94 -2.83
CA PHE A 90 -6.00 2.89 -2.01
C PHE A 90 -6.57 3.48 -0.70
N PRO A 91 -7.73 2.99 -0.20
CA PRO A 91 -8.62 2.04 -0.88
C PRO A 91 -9.15 2.58 -2.22
N GLN A 92 -9.58 1.67 -3.11
CA GLN A 92 -10.09 1.99 -4.46
C GLN A 92 -11.54 2.48 -4.42
#